data_AF-A0A2A2JHM6-F1
#
_entry.id   AF-A0A2A2JHM6-F1
#
_cell.length_a   1.000
_cell.length_b   1.000
_cell.length_c   1.000
_cell.angle_alpha   90.00
_cell.angle_beta   90.00
_cell.angle_gamma   90.00
#
_symmetry.space_group_name_H-M   'P 1'
#
loop_
_entity.id
_entity.type
_entity.pdbx_description
1 polymer ?
#
loop_
_entity_poly.entity_id
_entity_poly.type
_entity_poly.pdbx_seq_one_letter_code
_entity_poly.pdbx_strand_id
1 'polypeptide(L)'
;MLKGVVEEKTQSICNQMEQIAVLQYFNKHHDAIAEANKAAIDLTDSEKDRLNTLQNFNDTLGEQIFYQMKFMALPLGSQQQIQRALTDITKTLSSPEPQSELSRAMGAFTKEDIEELKKEDISDIPEEVVERLKECGITNQTTVQDTIKLVQGLVTRAQKHNQFKPNTVD
;
A
#
# COMPACT_ATOMS: atom_id res chain seq x y z
N MET A 1 5.65 6.90 10.37
CA MET A 1 5.95 5.62 9.68
C MET A 1 4.82 5.13 8.79
N LEU A 2 3.58 4.92 9.27
CA LEU A 2 2.49 4.31 8.49
C LEU A 2 2.16 5.04 7.16
N LYS A 3 2.03 6.37 7.19
CA LYS A 3 1.76 7.18 5.99
C LYS A 3 2.80 6.96 4.89
N GLY A 4 4.09 7.01 5.25
CA GLY A 4 5.18 6.80 4.29
C GLY A 4 5.21 5.39 3.69
N VAL A 5 4.96 4.35 4.51
CA VAL A 5 4.87 2.96 4.01
C VAL A 5 3.68 2.80 3.06
N VAL A 6 2.54 3.45 3.35
CA VAL A 6 1.36 3.40 2.48
C VAL A 6 1.60 4.19 1.19
N GLU A 7 2.24 5.36 1.26
CA GLU A 7 2.62 6.16 0.08
C GLU A 7 3.61 5.41 -0.84
N GLU A 8 4.62 4.76 -0.28
CA GLU A 8 5.59 3.97 -1.04
C GLU A 8 4.89 2.81 -1.77
N LYS A 9 4.00 2.09 -1.06
CA LYS A 9 3.25 0.99 -1.66
C LYS A 9 2.27 1.48 -2.73
N THR A 10 1.58 2.60 -2.51
CA THR A 10 0.59 3.11 -3.48
C THR A 10 1.25 3.69 -4.73
N GLN A 11 2.46 4.24 -4.64
CA GLN A 11 3.23 4.63 -5.84
C GLN A 11 3.50 3.46 -6.79
N SER A 12 3.66 2.25 -6.24
CA SER A 12 3.96 1.05 -7.04
C SER A 12 2.73 0.36 -7.65
N ILE A 13 1.53 0.56 -7.07
CA ILE A 13 0.32 -0.23 -7.39
C ILE A 13 -0.82 0.65 -7.91
N CYS A 14 -0.95 1.88 -7.44
CA CYS A 14 -2.09 2.75 -7.72
C CYS A 14 -1.82 3.71 -8.89
N ASN A 15 -2.88 4.06 -9.63
CA ASN A 15 -2.83 5.12 -10.63
C ASN A 15 -2.82 6.52 -9.96
N GLN A 16 -2.59 7.57 -10.75
CA GLN A 16 -2.41 8.92 -10.21
C GLN A 16 -3.64 9.46 -9.45
N MET A 17 -4.86 9.11 -9.88
CA MET A 17 -6.09 9.54 -9.18
C MET A 17 -6.26 8.80 -7.85
N GLU A 18 -5.97 7.51 -7.81
CA GLU A 18 -5.99 6.69 -6.59
C GLU A 18 -4.93 7.16 -5.59
N GLN A 19 -3.73 7.52 -6.06
CA GLN A 19 -2.70 8.11 -5.21
C GLN A 19 -3.16 9.42 -4.58
N ILE A 20 -3.82 10.30 -5.36
CA ILE A 20 -4.43 11.53 -4.84
C ILE A 20 -5.50 11.23 -3.79
N ALA A 21 -6.36 10.23 -4.03
CA ALA A 21 -7.41 9.84 -3.09
C ALA A 21 -6.84 9.31 -1.77
N VAL A 22 -5.77 8.50 -1.81
CA VAL A 22 -5.07 8.00 -0.63
C VAL A 22 -4.43 9.15 0.15
N LEU A 23 -3.74 10.07 -0.54
CA LEU A 23 -3.15 11.25 0.09
C LEU A 23 -4.20 12.15 0.74
N GLN A 24 -5.32 12.38 0.04
CA GLN A 24 -6.46 13.12 0.58
C GLN A 24 -7.05 12.44 1.81
N TYR A 25 -7.14 11.11 1.81
CA TYR A 25 -7.61 10.35 2.97
C TYR A 25 -6.70 10.55 4.18
N PHE A 26 -5.37 10.41 4.04
CA PHE A 26 -4.45 10.67 5.15
C PHE A 26 -4.44 12.15 5.59
N ASN A 27 -4.66 13.08 4.67
CA ASN A 27 -4.75 14.50 5.01
C ASN A 27 -5.96 14.83 5.90
N LYS A 28 -7.05 14.04 5.86
CA LYS A 28 -8.18 14.18 6.80
C LYS A 28 -7.75 13.93 8.26
N HIS A 29 -6.67 13.18 8.46
CA HIS A 29 -6.13 12.85 9.77
C HIS A 29 -4.81 13.59 10.05
N HIS A 30 -4.50 14.66 9.30
CA HIS A 30 -3.22 15.37 9.37
C HIS A 30 -2.84 15.76 10.80
N ASP A 31 -3.76 16.39 11.53
CA ASP A 31 -3.51 16.88 12.90
C ASP A 31 -3.25 15.73 13.88
N ALA A 32 -4.00 14.63 13.75
CA ALA A 32 -3.82 13.44 14.58
C ALA A 32 -2.45 12.79 14.31
N ILE A 33 -2.04 12.73 13.04
CA ILE A 33 -0.74 12.21 12.62
C ILE A 33 0.38 13.14 13.11
N ALA A 34 0.19 14.45 13.05
CA ALA A 34 1.16 15.44 13.53
C ALA A 34 1.37 15.33 15.04
N GLU A 35 0.31 15.23 15.84
CA GLU A 35 0.37 15.03 17.28
C GLU A 35 1.04 13.70 17.66
N ALA A 36 0.68 12.61 16.97
CA ALA A 36 1.33 11.31 17.17
C ALA A 36 2.82 11.34 16.83
N ASN A 37 3.20 12.00 15.73
CA ASN A 37 4.60 12.16 15.34
C ASN A 37 5.36 13.02 16.36
N LYS A 38 4.75 14.11 16.84
CA LYS A 38 5.35 14.96 17.87
C LYS A 38 5.65 14.17 19.13
N ALA A 39 4.70 13.36 19.59
CA ALA A 39 4.89 12.49 20.76
C ALA A 39 6.03 11.47 20.58
N ALA A 40 6.28 11.05 19.34
CA ALA A 40 7.32 10.07 19.01
C ALA A 40 8.72 10.69 18.83
N ILE A 41 8.82 11.97 18.43
CA ILE A 41 10.11 12.65 18.14
C ILE A 41 10.54 13.63 19.22
N ASP A 42 9.60 14.16 20.01
CA ASP A 42 9.87 15.08 21.11
C ASP A 42 10.28 14.29 22.35
N LEU A 43 11.53 13.81 22.29
CA LEU A 43 12.16 13.01 23.31
C LEU A 43 13.20 13.84 24.07
N THR A 44 13.18 13.74 25.40
CA THR A 44 14.31 14.23 26.21
C THR A 44 15.55 13.39 25.94
N ASP A 45 16.73 13.88 26.32
CA ASP A 45 17.97 13.12 26.11
C ASP A 45 17.96 11.78 26.87
N SER A 46 17.38 11.75 28.07
CA SER A 46 17.20 10.50 28.82
C SER A 46 16.23 9.52 28.16
N GLU A 47 15.18 10.02 27.51
CA GLU A 47 14.24 9.20 26.74
C GLU A 47 14.90 8.65 25.47
N LYS A 48 15.74 9.45 24.79
CA LYS A 48 16.54 8.98 23.65
C LYS A 48 17.52 7.88 24.06
N ASP A 49 18.26 8.07 25.15
CA ASP A 49 19.22 7.08 25.65
C ASP A 49 18.51 5.76 26.02
N ARG A 50 17.34 5.87 26.64
CA ARG A 50 16.50 4.70 26.94
C ARG A 50 16.02 4.01 25.66
N LEU A 51 15.49 4.75 24.69
CA LEU A 51 15.02 4.18 23.43
C LEU A 51 16.15 3.53 22.64
N ASN A 52 17.32 4.17 22.56
CA ASN A 52 18.51 3.63 21.93
C ASN A 52 18.96 2.32 22.60
N THR A 53 18.88 2.26 23.92
CA THR A 53 19.21 1.04 24.67
C THR A 53 18.25 -0.10 24.31
N LEU A 54 16.95 0.18 24.29
CA LEU A 54 15.92 -0.81 23.92
C LEU A 54 16.14 -1.33 22.48
N GLN A 55 16.41 -0.43 21.55
CA GLN A 55 16.69 -0.75 20.14
C GLN A 55 17.97 -1.58 19.99
N ASN A 56 19.03 -1.23 20.71
CA ASN A 56 20.29 -1.99 20.69
C ASN A 56 20.13 -3.42 21.22
N PHE A 57 19.18 -3.66 22.13
CA PHE A 57 18.86 -4.99 22.64
C PHE A 57 17.77 -5.71 21.82
N ASN A 58 17.26 -5.10 20.75
CA ASN A 58 16.07 -5.57 20.01
C ASN A 58 14.89 -5.86 20.96
N ASP A 59 14.73 -5.08 22.02
CA ASP A 59 13.64 -5.22 22.99
C ASP A 59 12.37 -4.55 22.47
N THR A 60 11.72 -5.20 21.51
CA THR A 60 10.50 -4.72 20.86
C THR A 60 9.36 -4.48 21.86
N LEU A 61 9.28 -5.27 22.93
CA LEU A 61 8.26 -5.10 23.97
C LEU A 61 8.53 -3.84 24.78
N GLY A 62 9.78 -3.63 25.17
CA GLY A 62 10.21 -2.41 25.86
C GLY A 62 9.97 -1.16 25.02
N GLU A 63 10.28 -1.20 23.72
CA GLU A 63 9.97 -0.09 22.79
C GLU A 63 8.47 0.19 22.72
N GLN A 64 7.64 -0.85 22.64
CA GLN A 64 6.19 -0.69 22.61
C GLN A 64 5.66 -0.03 23.89
N ILE A 65 6.14 -0.47 25.05
CA ILE A 65 5.77 0.11 26.35
C ILE A 65 6.22 1.58 26.43
N PHE A 66 7.42 1.90 25.94
CA PHE A 66 7.92 3.27 25.89
C PHE A 66 6.98 4.20 25.12
N TYR A 67 6.60 3.84 23.89
CA TYR A 67 5.68 4.65 23.09
C TYR A 67 4.27 4.69 23.67
N GLN A 68 3.81 3.62 24.33
CA GLN A 68 2.54 3.63 25.04
C GLN A 68 2.54 4.63 26.20
N MET A 69 3.65 4.72 26.96
CA MET A 69 3.79 5.73 28.01
C MET A 69 3.78 7.15 27.45
N LYS A 70 4.47 7.40 26.32
CA LYS A 70 4.44 8.71 25.64
C LYS A 70 3.02 9.08 25.22
N PHE A 71 2.28 8.13 24.66
CA PHE A 71 0.87 8.34 24.29
C PHE A 71 0.00 8.68 25.51
N MET A 72 0.14 7.95 26.61
CA MET A 72 -0.64 8.17 27.84
C MET A 72 -0.32 9.52 28.53
N ALA A 73 0.85 10.11 28.26
CA ALA A 73 1.25 11.41 28.77
C ALA A 73 0.69 12.60 27.98
N LEU A 74 0.08 12.38 26.81
CA LEU A 74 -0.53 13.44 26.01
C LEU A 74 -1.80 13.99 26.67
N PRO A 75 -2.23 15.23 26.33
CA PRO A 75 -3.54 15.73 26.72
C PRO A 75 -4.67 14.79 26.26
N LEU A 76 -5.72 14.65 27.08
CA LEU A 76 -6.84 13.74 26.81
C LEU A 76 -7.48 13.99 25.42
N GLY A 77 -7.55 15.25 24.99
CA GLY A 77 -8.05 15.61 23.65
C GLY A 77 -7.19 15.02 22.53
N SER A 78 -5.86 15.15 22.62
CA SER A 78 -4.91 14.57 21.66
C SER A 78 -4.99 13.04 21.66
N GLN A 79 -5.11 12.41 22.84
CA GLN A 79 -5.27 10.95 22.96
C GLN A 79 -6.51 10.46 22.20
N GLN A 80 -7.66 11.10 22.44
CA GLN A 80 -8.91 10.75 21.77
C GLN A 80 -8.84 10.97 20.26
N GLN A 81 -8.20 12.06 19.82
CA GLN A 81 -8.03 12.36 18.40
C GLN A 81 -7.18 11.32 17.69
N ILE A 82 -6.03 10.94 18.28
CA ILE A 82 -5.14 9.90 17.76
C ILE A 82 -5.84 8.55 17.74
N GLN A 83 -6.56 8.17 18.81
CA GLN A 83 -7.31 6.91 18.87
C GLN A 83 -8.38 6.83 17.78
N ARG A 84 -9.19 7.89 17.60
CA ARG A 84 -10.21 7.95 16.57
C ARG A 84 -9.61 7.82 15.17
N ALA A 85 -8.52 8.55 14.90
CA ALA A 85 -7.83 8.47 13.62
C ALA A 85 -7.25 7.07 13.37
N LEU A 86 -6.62 6.46 14.39
CA LEU A 86 -6.08 5.11 14.29
C LEU A 86 -7.19 4.08 14.02
N THR A 87 -8.30 4.15 14.73
CA THR A 87 -9.45 3.27 14.51
C THR A 87 -10.01 3.43 13.10
N ASP A 88 -10.19 4.65 12.63
CA ASP A 88 -10.74 4.93 11.29
C ASP A 88 -9.79 4.41 10.19
N ILE A 89 -8.50 4.76 10.27
CA ILE A 89 -7.47 4.29 9.35
C ILE A 89 -7.39 2.76 9.35
N THR A 90 -7.38 2.13 10.53
CA THR A 90 -7.30 0.67 10.64
C THR A 90 -8.54 0.01 10.05
N LYS A 91 -9.73 0.56 10.32
CA LYS A 91 -10.99 0.05 9.78
C LYS A 91 -11.04 0.19 8.26
N THR A 92 -10.60 1.31 7.71
CA THR A 92 -10.54 1.51 6.25
C THR A 92 -9.53 0.59 5.59
N LEU A 93 -8.34 0.42 6.18
CA LEU A 93 -7.29 -0.46 5.63
C LEU A 93 -7.60 -1.96 5.82
N SER A 94 -8.33 -2.32 6.88
CA SER A 94 -8.70 -3.70 7.22
C SER A 94 -10.09 -4.07 6.73
N SER A 95 -10.78 -3.17 6.02
CA SER A 95 -12.09 -3.46 5.46
C SER A 95 -11.93 -4.59 4.45
N PRO A 96 -12.58 -5.75 4.67
CA PRO A 96 -12.48 -6.90 3.76
C PRO A 96 -13.22 -6.67 2.46
N GLU A 97 -13.92 -5.54 2.27
CA GLU A 97 -14.49 -5.19 0.99
C GLU A 97 -13.37 -4.82 0.00
N PRO A 98 -13.14 -5.63 -1.04
CA PRO A 98 -12.51 -5.10 -2.23
C PRO A 98 -13.55 -4.19 -2.86
N GLN A 99 -13.57 -2.90 -2.49
CA GLN A 99 -14.53 -1.96 -3.07
C GLN A 99 -14.26 -1.69 -4.56
N SER A 100 -13.16 -2.20 -5.12
CA SER A 100 -12.98 -2.14 -6.55
C SER A 100 -13.37 -3.47 -7.20
N GLU A 101 -14.34 -3.40 -8.09
CA GLU A 101 -14.52 -4.40 -9.15
C GLU A 101 -13.19 -4.72 -9.85
N LEU A 102 -12.23 -3.79 -9.83
CA LEU A 102 -10.84 -3.98 -10.26
C LEU A 102 -10.11 -5.08 -9.48
N SER A 103 -10.32 -5.21 -8.17
CA SER A 103 -9.70 -6.31 -7.40
C SER A 103 -10.28 -7.67 -7.79
N ARG A 104 -11.59 -7.71 -8.06
CA ARG A 104 -12.25 -8.89 -8.63
C ARG A 104 -11.74 -9.20 -10.04
N ALA A 105 -11.48 -8.16 -10.83
CA ALA A 105 -10.94 -8.24 -12.19
C ALA A 105 -9.48 -8.73 -12.20
N MET A 106 -8.64 -8.23 -11.31
CA MET A 106 -7.28 -8.72 -11.14
C MET A 106 -7.25 -10.16 -10.60
N GLY A 107 -8.22 -10.54 -9.76
CA GLY A 107 -8.39 -11.92 -9.30
C GLY A 107 -8.90 -12.90 -10.36
N ALA A 108 -9.31 -12.42 -11.54
CA ALA A 108 -9.66 -13.28 -12.68
C ALA A 108 -8.44 -13.93 -13.34
N PHE A 109 -7.24 -13.34 -13.13
CA PHE A 109 -6.00 -13.82 -13.73
C PHE A 109 -5.20 -14.64 -12.70
N THR A 110 -4.91 -15.88 -13.07
CA THR A 110 -3.97 -16.73 -12.31
C THR A 110 -2.52 -16.33 -12.60
N LYS A 111 -1.57 -16.91 -11.85
CA LYS A 111 -0.15 -16.67 -12.15
C LYS A 111 0.22 -17.24 -13.52
N GLU A 112 -0.37 -18.38 -13.87
CA GLU A 112 -0.21 -19.05 -15.14
C GLU A 112 -0.73 -18.17 -16.29
N ASP A 113 -1.93 -17.59 -16.13
CA ASP A 113 -2.51 -16.65 -17.12
C ASP A 113 -1.56 -15.47 -17.37
N ILE A 114 -0.95 -14.92 -16.32
CA ILE A 114 0.01 -13.81 -16.42
C ILE A 114 1.33 -14.24 -17.07
N GLU A 115 1.77 -15.50 -16.92
CA GLU A 115 2.96 -16.02 -17.62
C GLU A 115 2.69 -16.31 -19.10
N GLU A 116 1.46 -16.65 -19.46
CA GLU A 116 1.03 -16.79 -20.86
C GLU A 116 0.95 -15.42 -21.53
N LEU A 117 0.28 -14.45 -20.89
CA LEU A 117 0.22 -13.05 -21.34
C LEU A 117 1.59 -12.39 -21.55
N LYS A 118 2.65 -12.87 -20.88
CA LYS A 118 4.02 -12.37 -21.09
C LYS A 118 4.63 -12.79 -22.43
N LYS A 119 4.13 -13.88 -23.01
CA LYS A 119 4.63 -14.45 -24.28
C LYS A 119 3.92 -13.84 -25.49
N GLU A 120 2.74 -13.28 -25.27
CA GLU A 120 1.94 -12.60 -26.29
C GLU A 120 2.51 -11.22 -26.65
N ASP A 121 2.11 -10.71 -27.82
CA ASP A 121 2.39 -9.35 -28.23
C ASP A 121 1.60 -8.36 -27.35
N ILE A 122 2.24 -7.25 -26.98
CA ILE A 122 1.63 -6.20 -26.15
C ILE A 122 0.35 -5.64 -26.80
N SER A 123 0.26 -5.67 -28.15
CA SER A 123 -0.92 -5.25 -28.89
C SER A 123 -2.16 -6.09 -28.64
N ASP A 124 -1.97 -7.36 -28.26
CA ASP A 124 -3.04 -8.37 -28.22
C ASP A 124 -3.59 -8.55 -26.79
N ILE A 125 -2.80 -8.14 -25.79
CA ILE A 125 -3.15 -8.14 -24.36
C ILE A 125 -4.52 -7.48 -24.04
N PRO A 126 -4.93 -6.34 -24.64
CA PRO A 126 -6.24 -5.76 -24.37
C PRO A 126 -7.40 -6.70 -24.69
N GLU A 127 -7.31 -7.44 -25.79
CA GLU A 127 -8.38 -8.32 -26.25
C GLU A 127 -8.50 -9.54 -25.33
N GLU A 128 -7.38 -10.17 -24.98
CA GLU A 128 -7.34 -11.29 -24.04
C GLU A 128 -7.85 -10.91 -22.64
N VAL A 129 -7.47 -9.73 -22.16
CA VAL A 129 -7.96 -9.23 -20.86
C VAL A 129 -9.47 -9.00 -20.90
N VAL A 130 -10.01 -8.46 -21.99
CA VAL A 130 -11.45 -8.25 -22.14
C VAL A 130 -12.20 -9.58 -22.16
N GLU A 131 -11.71 -10.56 -22.91
CA GLU A 131 -12.34 -11.87 -23.02
C GLU A 131 -12.36 -12.58 -21.66
N ARG A 132 -11.22 -12.61 -20.96
CA ARG A 132 -11.11 -13.21 -19.63
C ARG A 132 -12.03 -12.56 -18.60
N LEU A 133 -12.12 -11.24 -18.59
CA LEU A 133 -13.01 -10.52 -17.69
C LEU A 133 -14.48 -10.79 -17.99
N LYS A 134 -14.83 -10.94 -19.28
CA LYS A 134 -16.18 -11.28 -19.71
C LYS A 134 -16.59 -12.68 -19.23
N GLU A 135 -15.68 -13.66 -19.27
CA GLU A 135 -15.92 -15.00 -18.70
C GLU A 135 -16.21 -14.95 -17.18
N CYS A 136 -15.58 -14.02 -16.47
CA CYS A 136 -15.81 -13.78 -15.04
C CYS A 136 -17.00 -12.85 -14.74
N GLY A 137 -17.82 -12.52 -15.74
CA GLY A 137 -18.99 -11.65 -15.59
C GLY A 137 -18.64 -10.23 -15.16
N ILE A 138 -17.44 -9.74 -15.53
CA ILE A 138 -16.96 -8.39 -15.24
C ILE A 138 -17.09 -7.57 -16.53
N THR A 139 -18.11 -6.70 -16.56
CA THR A 139 -18.48 -5.94 -17.77
C THR A 139 -18.45 -4.43 -17.57
N ASN A 140 -18.13 -3.96 -16.36
CA ASN A 140 -18.00 -2.53 -16.09
C ASN A 140 -16.83 -1.97 -16.90
N GLN A 141 -17.13 -0.99 -17.75
CA GLN A 141 -16.19 -0.45 -18.72
C GLN A 141 -14.97 0.22 -18.07
N THR A 142 -15.14 0.91 -16.95
CA THR A 142 -14.04 1.55 -16.20
C THR A 142 -13.11 0.48 -15.64
N THR A 143 -13.69 -0.54 -15.00
CA THR A 143 -12.95 -1.67 -14.43
C THR A 143 -12.17 -2.44 -15.49
N VAL A 144 -12.79 -2.71 -16.63
CA VAL A 144 -12.15 -3.40 -17.76
C VAL A 144 -10.96 -2.58 -18.27
N GLN A 145 -11.14 -1.27 -18.49
CA GLN A 145 -10.07 -0.39 -18.97
C GLN A 145 -8.91 -0.27 -17.99
N ASP A 146 -9.18 -0.19 -16.69
CA ASP A 146 -8.14 -0.12 -15.66
C ASP A 146 -7.39 -1.44 -15.53
N THR A 147 -8.09 -2.57 -15.67
CA THR A 147 -7.46 -3.91 -15.67
C THR A 147 -6.54 -4.08 -16.89
N ILE A 148 -6.98 -3.68 -18.09
CA ILE A 148 -6.16 -3.70 -19.31
C ILE A 148 -4.87 -2.93 -19.10
N LYS A 149 -4.96 -1.68 -18.61
CA LYS A 149 -3.77 -0.85 -18.37
C LYS A 149 -2.81 -1.49 -17.37
N LEU A 150 -3.33 -2.09 -16.31
CA LEU A 150 -2.50 -2.75 -15.28
C LEU A 150 -1.80 -3.99 -15.83
N VAL A 151 -2.53 -4.88 -16.50
CA VAL A 151 -1.97 -6.11 -17.09
C VAL A 151 -0.96 -5.77 -18.18
N GLN A 152 -1.27 -4.85 -19.11
CA GLN A 152 -0.31 -4.37 -20.11
C GLN A 152 0.96 -3.77 -19.48
N GLY A 153 0.80 -2.97 -18.42
CA GLY A 153 1.93 -2.41 -17.68
C GLY A 153 2.82 -3.48 -17.03
N LEU A 154 2.21 -4.54 -16.48
CA LEU A 154 2.93 -5.67 -15.89
C LEU A 154 3.69 -6.48 -16.95
N VAL A 155 3.03 -6.81 -18.07
CA VAL A 155 3.64 -7.53 -19.20
C VAL A 155 4.79 -6.73 -19.79
N THR A 156 4.59 -5.44 -20.06
CA THR A 156 5.64 -4.55 -20.60
C THR A 156 6.87 -4.49 -19.68
N ARG A 157 6.67 -4.39 -18.36
CA ARG A 157 7.78 -4.39 -17.39
C ARG A 157 8.50 -5.74 -17.37
N ALA A 158 7.77 -6.85 -17.41
CA ALA A 158 8.35 -8.18 -17.43
C ALA A 158 9.17 -8.45 -18.69
N GLN A 159 8.67 -8.05 -19.86
CA GLN A 159 9.38 -8.19 -21.14
C GLN A 159 10.63 -7.30 -21.19
N LYS A 160 10.56 -6.05 -20.71
CA LYS A 160 11.74 -5.19 -20.56
C LYS A 160 12.79 -5.81 -19.64
N HIS A 161 12.38 -6.39 -18.51
CA HIS A 161 13.30 -7.05 -17.58
C HIS A 161 13.97 -8.29 -18.20
N ASN A 162 13.28 -9.00 -19.10
CA ASN A 162 13.87 -10.13 -19.83
C ASN A 162 14.84 -9.71 -20.94
N GLN A 163 14.71 -8.51 -21.51
CA GLN A 163 15.69 -7.96 -22.47
C GLN A 163 17.03 -7.56 -21.82
N PHE A 164 17.07 -7.35 -20.50
CA PHE A 164 18.27 -6.95 -19.75
C PHE A 164 18.92 -8.09 -18.95
N LYS A 165 18.46 -9.34 -19.09
CA LYS A 165 19.24 -10.49 -18.59
C LYS A 165 20.43 -10.69 -19.54
N PRO A 166 21.69 -10.47 -19.10
CA PRO A 166 22.83 -10.77 -19.93
C PRO A 166 22.80 -12.27 -20.22
N ASN A 167 22.96 -12.65 -21.49
CA ASN A 167 23.23 -14.02 -21.88
C ASN A 167 24.44 -14.50 -21.07
N THR A 168 24.22 -15.33 -20.06
CA THR A 168 25.26 -16.20 -19.54
C THR A 168 25.52 -17.23 -20.64
N VAL A 169 26.53 -16.93 -21.46
CA VAL A 169 27.14 -17.89 -22.37
C VAL A 169 27.91 -18.87 -21.49
N ASP A 170 27.58 -20.16 -21.63
CA ASP A 170 28.30 -21.29 -21.05
C ASP A 170 29.80 -21.30 -21.43
#